data_AF-A0A139P836-F1
#
_entry.id   AF-A0A139P836-F1
#
_cell.length_a   1.000
_cell.length_b   1.000
_cell.length_c   1.000
_cell.angle_alpha   90.00
_cell.angle_beta   90.00
_cell.angle_gamma   90.00
#
_symmetry.space_group_name_H-M   'P 1'
#
loop_
_entity.id
_entity.type
_entity.pdbx_description
1 polymer ?
#
loop_
_entity_poly.entity_id
_entity_poly.type
_entity_poly.pdbx_seq_one_letter_code
_entity_poly.pdbx_strand_id
1 'polypeptide(L)'
;MIEVYITPDKVYEFLPRNRWGRIFFGTFIGFLFPSCECGIVPIINRFLEKKVPSYTAVPFLVTAPIINPIVLFATYSAFGNSIKFAFLRALGAIVIALVLGIFLGFFWKEPIQKENPITCHEHDFSHLSPARKVFQVFIQAIDEFFDMGRYLVFGCLFAAIVQVYVPTRILTSISASPVLAILLLMFLAFLLSLCSEADAFIGASLLSSFGLAPVLAFLVIGPMLDIKNLLMMKHYLKARFILQFMGIVTVLVLLYSYMIGVML
;
A
#
# COMPACT_ATOMS: atom_id res chain seq x y z
N MET A 1 -16.15 -12.80 0.81
CA MET A 1 -17.51 -12.65 0.25
C MET A 1 -17.59 -11.60 -0.87
N ILE A 2 -16.83 -10.49 -0.83
CA ILE A 2 -16.84 -9.48 -1.93
C ILE A 2 -15.86 -9.82 -3.08
N GLU A 3 -14.79 -10.57 -2.84
CA GLU A 3 -13.84 -11.02 -3.89
C GLU A 3 -14.41 -12.08 -4.85
N VAL A 4 -15.59 -12.63 -4.55
CA VAL A 4 -16.24 -13.67 -5.39
C VAL A 4 -16.98 -13.06 -6.58
N TYR A 5 -17.35 -11.77 -6.55
CA TYR A 5 -18.16 -11.14 -7.61
C TYR A 5 -17.38 -10.18 -8.52
N ILE A 6 -16.21 -9.75 -8.08
CA ILE A 6 -15.33 -8.85 -8.83
C ILE A 6 -14.01 -9.58 -9.05
N THR A 7 -14.02 -10.44 -10.06
CA THR A 7 -12.85 -11.19 -10.50
C THR A 7 -11.84 -10.18 -11.08
N PRO A 8 -10.53 -10.35 -10.86
CA PRO A 8 -9.48 -9.58 -11.54
C PRO A 8 -9.67 -9.47 -13.07
N ASP A 9 -10.39 -10.43 -13.66
CA ASP A 9 -10.75 -10.48 -15.07
C ASP A 9 -11.67 -9.34 -15.53
N LYS A 10 -12.65 -8.93 -14.70
CA LYS A 10 -13.53 -7.78 -15.03
C LYS A 10 -12.77 -6.45 -14.97
N VAL A 11 -11.76 -6.35 -14.10
CA VAL A 11 -10.89 -5.18 -13.99
C VAL A 11 -10.00 -5.06 -15.24
N TYR A 12 -9.53 -6.18 -15.79
CA TYR A 12 -8.79 -6.22 -17.06
C TYR A 12 -9.67 -5.85 -18.27
N GLU A 13 -10.94 -6.25 -18.27
CA GLU A 13 -11.86 -5.94 -19.36
C GLU A 13 -12.30 -4.47 -19.37
N PHE A 14 -12.40 -3.83 -18.20
CA PHE A 14 -12.70 -2.41 -18.05
C PHE A 14 -11.48 -1.49 -18.19
N LEU A 15 -10.30 -2.05 -18.47
CA LEU A 15 -9.03 -1.34 -18.45
C LEU A 15 -8.90 -0.46 -19.72
N PRO A 16 -8.86 0.88 -19.59
CA PRO A 16 -8.86 1.77 -20.74
C PRO A 16 -7.66 1.55 -21.67
N ARG A 17 -7.84 1.81 -22.98
CA ARG A 17 -6.81 1.58 -24.00
C ARG A 17 -5.62 2.55 -23.90
N ASN A 18 -5.83 3.74 -23.34
CA ASN A 18 -4.82 4.80 -23.25
C ASN A 18 -3.97 4.68 -21.98
N ARG A 19 -2.64 4.81 -22.11
CA ARG A 19 -1.67 4.71 -20.99
C ARG A 19 -2.02 5.61 -19.80
N TRP A 20 -2.41 6.86 -20.05
CA TRP A 20 -2.86 7.78 -19.01
C TRP A 20 -4.12 7.31 -18.31
N GLY A 21 -5.13 6.86 -19.08
CA GLY A 21 -6.37 6.31 -18.53
C GLY A 21 -6.11 5.10 -17.63
N ARG A 22 -5.13 4.25 -17.97
CA ARG A 22 -4.75 3.09 -17.15
C ARG A 22 -4.11 3.47 -15.82
N ILE A 23 -3.33 4.56 -15.78
CA ILE A 23 -2.74 5.07 -14.55
C ILE A 23 -3.85 5.62 -13.65
N PHE A 24 -4.72 6.50 -14.19
CA PHE A 24 -5.86 7.04 -13.45
C PHE A 24 -6.79 5.94 -12.94
N PHE A 25 -7.08 4.94 -13.77
CA PHE A 25 -7.91 3.81 -13.39
C PHE A 25 -7.30 3.04 -12.20
N GLY A 26 -5.99 2.74 -12.25
CA GLY A 26 -5.28 2.10 -11.13
C GLY A 26 -5.30 2.94 -9.84
N THR A 27 -5.19 4.26 -9.94
CA THR A 27 -5.28 5.16 -8.79
C THR A 27 -6.67 5.18 -8.16
N PHE A 28 -7.73 5.29 -8.97
CA PHE A 28 -9.11 5.44 -8.49
C PHE A 28 -9.78 4.13 -8.08
N ILE A 29 -9.39 2.99 -8.69
CA ILE A 29 -9.98 1.70 -8.33
C ILE A 29 -9.66 1.30 -6.89
N GLY A 30 -8.59 1.85 -6.30
CA GLY A 30 -8.28 1.72 -4.87
C GLY A 30 -9.43 2.13 -3.93
N PHE A 31 -10.28 3.08 -4.34
CA PHE A 31 -11.44 3.49 -3.55
C PHE A 31 -12.56 2.43 -3.50
N LEU A 32 -12.74 1.67 -4.59
CA LEU A 32 -13.82 0.68 -4.73
C LEU A 32 -13.47 -0.67 -4.09
N PHE A 33 -12.18 -0.93 -3.86
CA PHE A 33 -11.67 -2.17 -3.30
C PHE A 33 -11.16 -1.89 -1.88
N PRO A 34 -12.03 -1.99 -0.85
CA PRO A 34 -11.61 -1.88 0.54
C PRO A 34 -10.79 -3.13 0.89
N SER A 35 -9.50 -3.08 0.57
CA SER A 35 -8.52 -4.10 0.94
C SER A 35 -7.59 -3.55 2.01
N CYS A 36 -7.19 -4.41 2.93
CA CYS A 36 -6.16 -4.09 3.91
C CYS A 36 -4.79 -4.15 3.21
N GLU A 37 -3.85 -3.30 3.63
CA GLU A 37 -2.46 -3.28 3.12
C GLU A 37 -1.73 -4.63 3.27
N CYS A 38 -2.14 -5.48 4.21
CA CYS A 38 -1.62 -6.83 4.38
C CYS A 38 -2.04 -7.79 3.24
N GLY A 39 -3.12 -7.49 2.53
CA GLY A 39 -3.71 -8.34 1.49
C GLY A 39 -3.53 -7.81 0.07
N ILE A 40 -2.92 -6.64 -0.12
CA ILE A 40 -2.86 -5.99 -1.43
C ILE A 40 -1.73 -6.54 -2.33
N VAL A 41 -0.56 -6.91 -1.79
CA VAL A 41 0.55 -7.45 -2.59
C VAL A 41 0.20 -8.72 -3.36
N PRO A 42 -0.54 -9.69 -2.78
CA PRO A 42 -0.97 -10.90 -3.49
C PRO A 42 -1.88 -10.58 -4.66
N ILE A 43 -2.82 -9.64 -4.45
CA ILE A 43 -3.74 -9.18 -5.46
C ILE A 43 -2.95 -8.53 -6.62
N ILE A 44 -1.94 -7.73 -6.29
CA ILE A 44 -1.03 -7.12 -7.27
C ILE A 44 -0.23 -8.17 -8.03
N ASN A 45 0.29 -9.19 -7.34
CA ASN A 45 1.00 -10.27 -8.00
C ASN A 45 0.09 -10.99 -9.02
N ARG A 46 -1.15 -11.32 -8.63
CA ARG A 46 -2.15 -11.89 -9.54
C ARG A 46 -2.50 -10.96 -10.70
N PHE A 47 -2.57 -9.65 -10.49
CA PHE A 47 -2.81 -8.67 -11.56
C PHE A 47 -1.68 -8.71 -12.59
N LEU A 48 -0.43 -8.72 -12.13
CA LEU A 48 0.75 -8.78 -12.97
C LEU A 48 0.84 -10.11 -13.74
N GLU A 49 0.49 -11.24 -13.11
CA GLU A 49 0.36 -12.56 -13.78
C GLU A 49 -0.67 -12.54 -14.90
N LYS A 50 -1.80 -11.85 -14.71
CA LYS A 50 -2.83 -11.62 -15.72
C LYS A 50 -2.47 -10.55 -16.76
N LYS A 51 -1.19 -10.19 -16.87
CA LYS A 51 -0.65 -9.21 -17.84
C LYS A 51 -1.20 -7.79 -17.65
N VAL A 52 -1.73 -7.44 -16.48
CA VAL A 52 -2.00 -6.03 -16.15
C VAL A 52 -0.67 -5.28 -16.12
N PRO A 53 -0.55 -4.11 -16.77
CA PRO A 53 0.70 -3.36 -16.77
C PRO A 53 1.13 -2.91 -15.37
N SER A 54 2.43 -2.93 -15.10
CA SER A 54 3.03 -2.50 -13.82
C SER A 54 2.66 -1.06 -13.44
N TYR A 55 2.57 -0.16 -14.42
CA TYR A 55 2.16 1.23 -14.22
C TYR A 55 0.69 1.42 -13.86
N THR A 56 -0.12 0.36 -13.83
CA THR A 56 -1.49 0.35 -13.29
C THR A 56 -1.55 -0.37 -11.95
N ALA A 57 -0.85 -1.51 -11.84
CA ALA A 57 -0.84 -2.30 -10.63
C ALA A 57 -0.16 -1.56 -9.47
N VAL A 58 0.99 -0.91 -9.70
CA VAL A 58 1.72 -0.23 -8.61
C VAL A 58 0.97 1.00 -8.07
N PRO A 59 0.34 1.87 -8.89
CA PRO A 59 -0.55 2.90 -8.36
C PRO A 59 -1.68 2.33 -7.49
N PHE A 60 -2.28 1.20 -7.87
CA PHE A 60 -3.31 0.53 -7.08
C PHE A 60 -2.76 -0.02 -5.75
N LEU A 61 -1.55 -0.59 -5.76
CA LEU A 61 -0.84 -1.06 -4.55
C LEU A 61 -0.75 0.05 -3.49
N VAL A 62 -0.49 1.27 -3.94
CA VAL A 62 -0.24 2.44 -3.12
C VAL A 62 -1.54 3.11 -2.66
N THR A 63 -2.54 3.22 -3.54
CA THR A 63 -3.77 3.96 -3.22
C THR A 63 -4.80 3.16 -2.45
N ALA A 64 -4.90 1.84 -2.68
CA ALA A 64 -5.94 1.00 -2.07
C ALA A 64 -6.02 1.13 -0.53
N PRO A 65 -4.91 1.02 0.23
CA PRO A 65 -5.01 1.10 1.68
C PRO A 65 -5.22 2.53 2.21
N ILE A 66 -4.89 3.56 1.44
CA ILE A 66 -4.96 4.97 1.93
C ILE A 66 -6.30 5.61 1.60
N ILE A 67 -6.82 5.35 0.41
CA ILE A 67 -8.07 5.92 -0.10
C ILE A 67 -9.29 5.10 0.36
N ASN A 68 -9.06 4.00 1.09
CA ASN A 68 -10.11 3.16 1.66
C ASN A 68 -11.07 4.02 2.52
N PRO A 69 -12.39 3.98 2.25
CA PRO A 69 -13.39 4.72 3.02
C PRO A 69 -13.30 4.50 4.54
N ILE A 70 -12.94 3.30 4.98
CA ILE A 70 -12.80 2.95 6.40
C ILE A 70 -11.62 3.73 7.02
N VAL A 71 -10.51 3.82 6.30
CA VAL A 71 -9.29 4.51 6.72
C VAL A 71 -9.48 6.02 6.71
N LEU A 72 -10.15 6.56 5.69
CA LEU A 72 -10.50 7.97 5.62
C LEU A 72 -11.45 8.37 6.74
N PHE A 73 -12.43 7.51 7.06
CA PHE A 73 -13.33 7.73 8.19
C PHE A 73 -12.61 7.65 9.54
N ALA A 74 -11.69 6.69 9.72
CA ALA A 74 -10.85 6.61 10.91
C ALA A 74 -9.97 7.86 11.06
N THR A 75 -9.40 8.35 9.96
CA THR A 75 -8.62 9.60 9.93
C THR A 75 -9.49 10.81 10.30
N TYR A 76 -10.70 10.90 9.76
CA TYR A 76 -11.64 11.96 10.10
C TYR A 76 -12.00 11.97 11.60
N SER A 77 -12.28 10.80 12.17
CA SER A 77 -12.61 10.65 13.60
C SER A 77 -11.41 10.97 14.50
N ALA A 78 -10.23 10.46 14.17
CA ALA A 78 -9.01 10.65 14.98
C ALA A 78 -8.57 12.12 15.08
N PHE A 79 -8.74 12.90 14.02
CA PHE A 79 -8.35 14.31 13.97
C PHE A 79 -9.49 15.28 14.36
N GLY A 80 -10.42 14.83 15.21
CA GLY A 80 -11.47 15.68 15.78
C GLY A 80 -12.47 16.21 14.76
N ASN A 81 -12.93 15.36 13.84
CA ASN A 81 -13.84 15.70 12.74
C ASN A 81 -13.27 16.70 11.72
N SER A 82 -11.94 16.77 11.59
CA SER A 82 -11.30 17.58 10.56
C SER A 82 -11.22 16.84 9.23
N ILE A 83 -12.08 17.22 8.29
CA ILE A 83 -12.05 16.71 6.90
C ILE A 83 -10.70 17.02 6.22
N LYS A 84 -10.03 18.09 6.67
CA LYS A 84 -8.75 18.55 6.11
C LYS A 84 -7.69 17.46 6.13
N PHE A 85 -7.54 16.71 7.23
CA PHE A 85 -6.53 15.64 7.32
C PHE A 85 -6.85 14.44 6.42
N ALA A 86 -8.11 14.01 6.39
CA ALA A 86 -8.55 12.95 5.49
C ALA A 86 -8.34 13.33 4.02
N PHE A 87 -8.65 14.57 3.65
CA PHE A 87 -8.44 15.07 2.29
C PHE A 87 -6.96 15.18 1.93
N LEU A 88 -6.12 15.73 2.80
CA LEU A 88 -4.67 15.80 2.58
C LEU A 88 -4.04 14.41 2.49
N ARG A 89 -4.52 13.43 3.27
CA ARG A 89 -4.05 12.05 3.19
C ARG A 89 -4.42 11.42 1.84
N ALA A 90 -5.68 11.56 1.41
CA ALA A 90 -6.15 11.06 0.12
C ALA A 90 -5.44 11.73 -1.07
N LEU A 91 -5.30 13.06 -1.03
CA LEU A 91 -4.60 13.82 -2.07
C LEU A 91 -3.14 13.39 -2.19
N GLY A 92 -2.45 13.21 -1.07
CA GLY A 92 -1.07 12.72 -1.04
C GLY A 92 -0.94 11.36 -1.71
N ALA A 93 -1.82 10.42 -1.39
CA ALA A 93 -1.85 9.11 -2.02
C ALA A 93 -2.08 9.18 -3.54
N ILE A 94 -3.04 10.00 -3.99
CA ILE A 94 -3.33 10.20 -5.43
C ILE A 94 -2.11 10.77 -6.14
N VAL A 95 -1.52 11.85 -5.61
CA VAL A 95 -0.36 12.52 -6.23
C VAL A 95 0.82 11.55 -6.34
N ILE A 96 1.16 10.85 -5.25
CA ILE A 96 2.27 9.90 -5.23
C ILE A 96 2.01 8.75 -6.20
N ALA A 97 0.80 8.20 -6.22
CA ALA A 97 0.44 7.11 -7.13
C ALA A 97 0.47 7.52 -8.61
N LEU A 98 0.03 8.74 -8.94
CA LEU A 98 0.13 9.27 -10.31
C LEU A 98 1.59 9.42 -10.74
N VAL A 99 2.43 10.01 -9.88
CA VAL A 99 3.85 10.18 -10.19
C VAL A 99 4.56 8.83 -10.34
N LEU A 100 4.28 7.86 -9.47
CA LEU A 100 4.79 6.49 -9.60
C LEU A 100 4.30 5.80 -10.87
N GLY A 101 3.01 5.91 -11.19
CA GLY A 101 2.43 5.32 -12.40
C GLY A 101 3.04 5.91 -13.68
N ILE A 102 3.25 7.22 -13.72
CA ILE A 102 3.93 7.90 -14.84
C ILE A 102 5.38 7.44 -14.88
N PHE A 103 6.11 7.48 -13.77
CA PHE A 103 7.51 7.06 -13.72
C PHE A 103 7.68 5.63 -14.25
N LEU A 104 6.89 4.69 -13.77
CA LEU A 104 6.93 3.30 -14.24
C LEU A 104 6.47 3.16 -15.70
N GLY A 105 5.46 3.93 -16.12
CA GLY A 105 4.94 3.87 -17.49
C GLY A 105 5.90 4.37 -18.57
N PHE A 106 6.87 5.21 -18.20
CA PHE A 106 7.84 5.80 -19.12
C PHE A 106 9.27 5.27 -18.94
N PHE A 107 9.74 5.10 -17.70
CA PHE A 107 11.12 4.73 -17.39
C PHE A 107 11.32 3.23 -17.16
N TRP A 108 10.29 2.48 -16.77
CA TRP A 108 10.43 1.07 -16.39
C TRP A 108 9.71 0.14 -17.36
N LYS A 109 10.46 -0.51 -18.26
CA LYS A 109 9.92 -1.49 -19.21
C LYS A 109 10.20 -2.95 -18.80
N GLU A 110 11.03 -3.17 -17.79
CA GLU A 110 11.42 -4.51 -17.34
C GLU A 110 10.34 -5.16 -16.47
N PRO A 111 10.21 -6.51 -16.49
CA PRO A 111 9.29 -7.23 -15.61
C PRO A 111 9.73 -7.06 -14.14
N ILE A 112 8.82 -6.52 -13.32
CA ILE A 112 9.04 -6.27 -11.88
C ILE A 112 8.91 -7.54 -11.03
N GLN A 113 8.19 -8.55 -11.53
CA GLN A 113 8.05 -9.85 -10.90
C GLN A 113 9.33 -10.67 -11.03
N LYS A 114 9.57 -11.53 -10.02
CA LYS A 114 10.58 -12.58 -10.13
C LYS A 114 10.12 -13.65 -11.13
N GLU A 115 11.03 -14.20 -11.92
CA GLU A 115 10.74 -15.37 -12.75
C GLU A 115 10.61 -16.61 -11.84
N ASN A 116 9.36 -16.96 -11.49
CA ASN A 116 8.85 -18.22 -10.88
C ASN A 116 9.30 -18.61 -9.45
N PRO A 117 8.40 -19.26 -8.67
CA PRO A 117 8.24 -20.72 -8.73
C PRO A 117 6.82 -21.29 -8.51
N ILE A 118 5.74 -20.60 -8.89
CA ILE A 118 4.42 -21.26 -9.03
C ILE A 118 3.80 -20.78 -10.32
N THR A 119 4.14 -21.46 -11.42
CA THR A 119 3.20 -21.61 -12.52
C THR A 119 1.93 -22.17 -11.92
N CYS A 120 0.97 -21.30 -11.59
CA CYS A 120 -0.40 -21.72 -11.39
C CYS A 120 -0.75 -22.48 -12.66
N HIS A 121 -0.83 -23.80 -12.55
CA HIS A 121 -1.41 -24.60 -13.61
C HIS A 121 -2.76 -23.95 -13.91
N GLU A 122 -2.89 -23.35 -15.10
CA GLU A 122 -4.20 -23.16 -15.70
C GLU A 122 -4.79 -24.56 -15.81
N HIS A 123 -5.47 -24.99 -14.75
CA HIS A 123 -6.37 -26.11 -14.84
C HIS A 123 -7.49 -25.61 -15.75
N ASP A 124 -7.54 -26.16 -16.96
CA ASP A 124 -8.65 -25.95 -17.88
C ASP A 124 -9.93 -26.47 -17.20
N PHE A 125 -10.66 -25.56 -16.56
CA PHE A 125 -11.86 -25.86 -15.76
C PHE A 125 -13.12 -25.96 -16.63
N SER A 126 -12.99 -26.00 -17.95
CA SER A 126 -14.11 -26.13 -18.90
C SER A 126 -14.90 -27.44 -18.71
N HIS A 127 -14.30 -28.46 -18.07
CA HIS A 127 -14.88 -29.79 -17.92
C HIS A 127 -15.37 -30.18 -16.50
N LEU A 128 -15.43 -29.26 -15.53
CA LEU A 128 -15.76 -29.59 -14.14
C LEU A 128 -17.14 -29.08 -13.68
N SER A 129 -17.84 -29.92 -12.91
CA SER A 129 -19.11 -29.57 -12.25
C SER A 129 -18.95 -28.34 -11.34
N PRO A 130 -19.95 -27.42 -11.28
CA PRO A 130 -19.87 -26.18 -10.50
C PRO A 130 -19.50 -26.41 -9.02
N ALA A 131 -19.88 -27.54 -8.42
CA ALA A 131 -19.51 -27.88 -7.05
C ALA A 131 -18.00 -28.14 -6.87
N ARG A 132 -17.36 -28.84 -7.83
CA ARG A 132 -15.91 -29.09 -7.80
C ARG A 132 -15.12 -27.82 -8.09
N LYS A 133 -15.65 -26.93 -8.94
CA LYS A 133 -15.04 -25.63 -9.23
C LYS A 133 -14.97 -24.75 -7.97
N VAL A 134 -16.05 -24.67 -7.19
CA VAL A 134 -16.07 -23.92 -5.91
C VAL A 134 -15.11 -24.55 -4.90
N PHE A 135 -15.11 -25.87 -4.77
CA PHE A 135 -14.22 -26.57 -3.83
C PHE A 135 -12.73 -26.35 -4.17
N GLN A 136 -12.38 -26.34 -5.45
CA GLN A 136 -11.00 -26.15 -5.88
C GLN A 136 -10.53 -24.70 -5.77
N VAL A 137 -11.42 -23.72 -6.03
CA VAL A 137 -11.14 -22.30 -5.71
C VAL A 137 -10.89 -22.12 -4.21
N PHE A 138 -11.62 -22.86 -3.36
CA PHE A 138 -11.44 -22.80 -1.91
C PHE A 138 -10.08 -23.38 -1.48
N ILE A 139 -9.66 -24.53 -2.04
CA ILE A 139 -8.33 -25.11 -1.77
C ILE A 139 -7.22 -24.15 -2.22
N GLN A 140 -7.31 -23.59 -3.42
CA GLN A 140 -6.33 -22.61 -3.92
C GLN A 140 -6.25 -21.37 -3.00
N ALA A 141 -7.40 -20.89 -2.52
CA ALA A 141 -7.43 -19.76 -1.60
C ALA A 141 -6.79 -20.11 -0.25
N ILE A 142 -6.93 -21.35 0.23
CA ILE A 142 -6.28 -21.82 1.45
C ILE A 142 -4.76 -21.88 1.28
N ASP A 143 -4.27 -22.48 0.20
CA ASP A 143 -2.82 -22.58 -0.04
C ASP A 143 -2.17 -21.20 -0.13
N GLU A 144 -2.79 -20.27 -0.85
CA GLU A 144 -2.31 -18.89 -0.88
C GLU A 144 -2.38 -18.21 0.49
N PHE A 145 -3.46 -18.43 1.26
CA PHE A 145 -3.58 -17.87 2.60
C PHE A 145 -2.46 -18.35 3.54
N PHE A 146 -2.09 -19.64 3.48
CA PHE A 146 -0.97 -20.16 4.27
C PHE A 146 0.39 -19.61 3.81
N ASP A 147 0.58 -19.46 2.50
CA ASP A 147 1.80 -18.84 1.96
C ASP A 147 1.92 -17.36 2.31
N MET A 148 0.82 -16.59 2.36
CA MET A 148 0.83 -15.23 2.91
C MET A 148 1.01 -15.21 4.42
N GLY A 149 0.31 -16.12 5.09
CA GLY A 149 0.20 -16.19 6.54
C GLY A 149 1.56 -16.25 7.19
N ARG A 150 2.47 -17.10 6.71
CA ARG A 150 3.86 -17.17 7.21
C ARG A 150 4.56 -15.80 7.20
N TYR A 151 4.51 -15.05 6.11
CA TYR A 151 5.19 -13.75 6.02
C TYR A 151 4.52 -12.69 6.89
N LEU A 152 3.19 -12.70 6.94
CA LEU A 152 2.41 -11.82 7.81
C LEU A 152 2.69 -12.11 9.28
N VAL A 153 2.75 -13.38 9.71
CA VAL A 153 3.09 -13.75 11.10
C VAL A 153 4.48 -13.24 11.47
N PHE A 154 5.50 -13.48 10.64
CA PHE A 154 6.85 -12.98 10.92
C PHE A 154 6.92 -11.44 10.91
N GLY A 155 6.23 -10.78 9.99
CA GLY A 155 6.16 -9.32 9.92
C GLY A 155 5.49 -8.70 11.14
N CYS A 156 4.33 -9.24 11.55
CA CYS A 156 3.61 -8.80 12.74
C CYS A 156 4.38 -9.08 14.03
N LEU A 157 5.05 -10.24 14.13
CA LEU A 157 5.90 -10.56 15.28
C LEU A 157 7.04 -9.54 15.42
N PHE A 158 7.73 -9.24 14.32
CA PHE A 158 8.79 -8.23 14.31
C PHE A 158 8.25 -6.84 14.68
N ALA A 159 7.14 -6.41 14.08
CA ALA A 159 6.50 -5.13 14.37
C ALA A 159 6.08 -5.02 15.85
N ALA A 160 5.51 -6.09 16.43
CA ALA A 160 5.14 -6.11 17.85
C ALA A 160 6.35 -5.95 18.78
N ILE A 161 7.47 -6.64 18.48
CA ILE A 161 8.72 -6.48 19.24
C ILE A 161 9.17 -5.02 19.17
N VAL A 162 9.26 -4.46 17.97
CA VAL A 162 9.64 -3.05 17.79
C VAL A 162 8.73 -2.12 18.59
N GLN A 163 7.41 -2.28 18.49
CA GLN A 163 6.45 -1.42 19.17
C GLN A 163 6.60 -1.46 20.71
N VAL A 164 6.96 -2.62 21.27
CA VAL A 164 7.21 -2.77 22.71
C VAL A 164 8.52 -2.10 23.13
N TYR A 165 9.57 -2.21 22.32
CA TYR A 165 10.91 -1.74 22.69
C TYR A 165 11.24 -0.31 22.23
N VAL A 166 10.45 0.29 21.33
CA VAL A 166 10.71 1.63 20.79
C VAL A 166 9.80 2.65 21.49
N PRO A 167 10.28 3.33 22.54
CA PRO A 167 9.52 4.40 23.17
C PRO A 167 9.47 5.64 22.27
N THR A 168 8.26 6.10 21.98
CA THR A 168 7.98 7.31 21.19
C THR A 168 8.60 8.59 21.79
N ARG A 169 8.98 8.58 23.08
CA ARG A 169 9.69 9.68 23.76
C ARG A 169 11.10 9.96 23.24
N ILE A 170 11.81 8.96 22.70
CA ILE A 170 13.19 9.17 22.20
C ILE A 170 13.19 10.09 20.97
N LEU A 171 12.04 10.20 20.30
CA LEU A 171 11.92 10.88 19.02
C LEU A 171 11.56 12.37 19.16
N THR A 172 10.99 12.79 20.29
CA THR A 172 10.62 14.18 20.56
C THR A 172 11.81 15.07 20.94
N SER A 173 12.97 14.49 21.30
CA SER A 173 14.19 15.24 21.67
C SER A 173 15.11 15.57 20.49
N ILE A 174 14.83 15.05 19.29
CA ILE A 174 15.76 15.08 18.14
C ILE A 174 15.31 16.07 17.03
N SER A 175 14.09 16.58 17.07
CA SER A 175 13.54 17.42 15.99
C SER A 175 13.95 18.90 16.08
N ALA A 176 15.20 19.21 15.74
CA ALA A 176 15.68 20.59 15.62
C ALA A 176 15.32 21.26 14.28
N SER A 177 15.00 20.49 13.23
CA SER A 177 14.62 21.02 11.90
C SER A 177 13.35 20.37 11.34
N PRO A 178 12.53 21.10 10.54
CA PRO A 178 11.29 20.57 9.95
C PRO A 178 11.49 19.33 9.08
N VAL A 179 12.57 19.30 8.28
CA VAL A 179 12.89 18.16 7.42
C VAL A 179 13.29 16.94 8.24
N LEU A 180 14.06 17.15 9.32
CA LEU A 180 14.44 16.05 10.21
C LEU A 180 13.22 15.47 10.94
N ALA A 181 12.25 16.32 11.34
CA ALA A 181 11.00 15.85 11.91
C ALA A 181 10.19 14.99 10.92
N ILE A 182 10.09 15.42 9.65
CA ILE A 182 9.44 14.65 8.58
C ILE A 182 10.11 13.27 8.42
N LEU A 183 11.43 13.25 8.24
CA LEU A 183 12.20 12.01 8.07
C LEU A 183 12.06 11.07 9.27
N LEU A 184 12.10 11.64 10.48
CA LEU A 184 11.97 10.88 11.71
C LEU A 184 10.59 10.23 11.80
N LEU A 185 9.51 10.97 11.49
CA LEU A 185 8.15 10.43 11.54
C LEU A 185 7.90 9.41 10.43
N MET A 186 8.49 9.61 9.25
CA MET A 186 8.47 8.60 8.19
C MET A 186 9.15 7.30 8.61
N PHE A 187 10.34 7.41 9.24
CA PHE A 187 11.05 6.26 9.76
C PHE A 187 10.27 5.57 10.89
N LEU A 188 9.63 6.35 11.77
CA LEU A 188 8.76 5.82 12.81
C LEU A 188 7.57 5.04 12.23
N ALA A 189 6.90 5.57 11.21
CA ALA A 189 5.79 4.88 10.53
C ALA A 189 6.23 3.52 10.00
N PHE A 190 7.36 3.50 9.28
CA PHE A 190 7.94 2.28 8.74
C PHE A 190 8.25 1.25 9.84
N LEU A 191 8.83 1.72 10.96
CA LEU A 191 9.24 0.86 12.06
C LEU A 191 8.03 0.29 12.81
N LEU A 192 7.03 1.12 13.12
CA LEU A 192 5.83 0.70 13.84
C LEU A 192 4.97 -0.22 12.97
N SER A 193 4.96 -0.06 11.64
CA SER A 193 4.31 -0.98 10.69
C SER A 193 2.85 -1.31 11.08
N LEU A 194 2.15 -0.33 11.65
CA LEU A 194 0.78 -0.44 12.15
C LEU A 194 -0.20 -0.62 10.99
N CYS A 195 -1.47 -0.85 11.31
CA CYS A 195 -2.53 -0.83 10.32
C CYS A 195 -2.90 0.63 9.97
N SER A 196 -3.23 0.87 8.70
CA SER A 196 -3.62 2.18 8.17
C SER A 196 -4.66 2.97 9.00
N GLU A 197 -5.56 2.27 9.72
CA GLU A 197 -6.54 2.83 10.66
C GLU A 197 -5.92 3.25 11.99
N ALA A 198 -5.03 2.41 12.56
CA ALA A 198 -4.34 2.68 13.82
C ALA A 198 -3.35 3.85 13.68
N ASP A 199 -2.73 3.99 12.49
CA ASP A 199 -1.87 5.12 12.16
C ASP A 199 -2.56 6.47 12.34
N ALA A 200 -3.86 6.55 12.03
CA ALA A 200 -4.62 7.79 12.20
C ALA A 200 -4.63 8.25 13.67
N PHE A 201 -4.85 7.33 14.60
CA PHE A 201 -4.92 7.64 16.03
C PHE A 201 -3.55 8.00 16.61
N ILE A 202 -2.50 7.26 16.22
CA ILE A 202 -1.12 7.58 16.63
C ILE A 202 -0.70 8.94 16.05
N GLY A 203 -0.94 9.17 14.76
CA GLY A 203 -0.63 10.44 14.10
C GLY A 203 -1.33 11.63 14.77
N ALA A 204 -2.61 11.49 15.14
CA ALA A 204 -3.35 12.55 15.84
C ALA A 204 -2.69 12.93 17.18
N SER A 205 -2.20 11.93 17.94
CA SER A 205 -1.49 12.18 19.21
C SER A 205 -0.14 12.89 19.04
N LEU A 206 0.48 12.77 17.87
CA LEU A 206 1.78 13.37 17.55
C LEU A 206 1.65 14.78 16.98
N LEU A 207 0.44 15.21 16.61
CA LEU A 207 0.19 16.48 15.93
C LEU A 207 0.61 17.69 16.78
N SER A 208 0.34 17.67 18.08
CA SER A 208 0.72 18.75 19.00
C SER A 208 2.24 18.90 19.19
N SER A 209 2.98 17.82 18.97
CA SER A 209 4.43 17.76 19.24
C SER A 209 5.27 18.02 17.98
N PHE A 210 4.85 17.53 16.82
CA PHE A 210 5.63 17.58 15.57
C PHE A 210 5.00 18.47 14.48
N GLY A 211 3.75 18.91 14.66
CA GLY A 211 3.05 19.72 13.67
C GLY A 211 2.52 18.90 12.48
N LEU A 212 1.93 19.61 11.52
CA LEU A 212 1.12 19.00 10.45
C LEU A 212 1.97 18.20 9.45
N ALA A 213 3.07 18.76 8.96
CA ALA A 213 3.85 18.14 7.88
C ALA A 213 4.47 16.79 8.25
N PRO A 214 5.15 16.62 9.41
CA PRO A 214 5.67 15.32 9.81
C PRO A 214 4.57 14.28 10.04
N VAL A 215 3.45 14.69 10.64
CA VAL A 215 2.31 13.78 10.88
C VAL A 215 1.66 13.36 9.56
N LEU A 216 1.52 14.27 8.61
CA LEU A 216 1.02 13.91 7.27
C LEU A 216 1.96 12.93 6.58
N ALA A 217 3.28 13.13 6.70
CA ALA A 217 4.27 12.19 6.17
C ALA A 217 4.10 10.79 6.77
N PHE A 218 3.93 10.71 8.10
CA PHE A 218 3.65 9.46 8.83
C PHE A 218 2.40 8.75 8.28
N LEU A 219 1.28 9.48 8.15
CA LEU A 219 0.00 8.93 7.71
C LEU A 219 -0.01 8.43 6.25
N VAL A 220 0.77 9.08 5.39
CA VAL A 220 0.84 8.76 3.96
C VAL A 220 1.83 7.63 3.71
N ILE A 221 3.01 7.62 4.35
CA ILE A 221 4.03 6.60 4.10
C ILE A 221 3.71 5.26 4.75
N GLY A 222 3.08 5.24 5.93
CA GLY A 222 2.84 4.02 6.70
C GLY A 222 2.20 2.91 5.85
N PRO A 223 1.04 3.15 5.21
CA PRO A 223 0.39 2.15 4.38
C PRO A 223 1.10 1.83 3.06
N MET A 224 2.05 2.66 2.63
CA MET A 224 2.82 2.42 1.41
C MET A 224 4.06 1.57 1.68
N LEU A 225 4.71 1.82 2.81
CA LEU A 225 6.00 1.27 3.19
C LEU A 225 5.96 0.85 4.65
N ASP A 226 5.86 -0.46 4.85
CA ASP A 226 5.92 -1.10 6.15
C ASP A 226 6.70 -2.42 6.06
N ILE A 227 7.11 -2.96 7.20
CA ILE A 227 7.97 -4.15 7.24
C ILE A 227 7.23 -5.39 6.74
N LYS A 228 5.96 -5.57 7.11
CA LYS A 228 5.15 -6.73 6.72
C LYS A 228 4.93 -6.80 5.20
N ASN A 229 4.62 -5.67 4.59
CA ASN A 229 4.45 -5.45 3.16
C ASN A 229 5.76 -5.64 2.42
N LEU A 230 6.89 -5.13 2.92
CA LEU A 230 8.21 -5.38 2.32
C LEU A 230 8.59 -6.86 2.32
N LEU A 231 8.32 -7.58 3.41
CA LEU A 231 8.56 -9.03 3.49
C LEU A 231 7.71 -9.78 2.46
N MET A 232 6.44 -9.39 2.31
CA MET A 232 5.53 -9.97 1.32
C MET A 232 5.92 -9.61 -0.13
N MET A 233 6.26 -8.34 -0.40
CA MET A 233 6.76 -7.88 -1.70
C MET A 233 8.05 -8.60 -2.09
N LYS A 234 8.95 -8.85 -1.14
CA LYS A 234 10.20 -9.59 -1.38
C LYS A 234 9.93 -11.02 -1.85
N HIS A 235 8.78 -11.61 -1.53
CA HIS A 235 8.41 -12.92 -2.03
C HIS A 235 8.10 -12.89 -3.54
N TYR A 236 7.30 -11.93 -3.99
CA TYR A 236 6.78 -11.87 -5.37
C TYR A 236 7.59 -11.00 -6.35
N LEU A 237 8.20 -9.92 -5.87
CA LEU A 237 8.84 -8.87 -6.67
C LEU A 237 10.36 -8.89 -6.55
N LYS A 238 11.06 -8.42 -7.58
CA LYS A 238 12.53 -8.33 -7.59
C LYS A 238 13.00 -7.30 -6.55
N ALA A 239 14.02 -7.65 -5.77
CA ALA A 239 14.56 -6.77 -4.73
C ALA A 239 15.04 -5.41 -5.28
N ARG A 240 15.56 -5.37 -6.52
CA ARG A 240 15.94 -4.13 -7.21
C ARG A 240 14.75 -3.17 -7.39
N PHE A 241 13.59 -3.71 -7.77
CA PHE A 241 12.37 -2.92 -7.91
C PHE A 241 11.89 -2.40 -6.55
N ILE A 242 11.92 -3.26 -5.51
CA ILE A 242 11.48 -2.89 -4.16
C ILE A 242 12.32 -1.72 -3.60
N LEU A 243 13.65 -1.78 -3.71
CA LEU A 243 14.53 -0.72 -3.22
C LEU A 243 14.29 0.61 -3.94
N GLN A 244 14.04 0.57 -5.25
CA GLN A 244 13.71 1.78 -6.00
C GLN A 244 12.32 2.32 -5.66
N PHE A 245 11.32 1.45 -5.53
CA PHE A 245 9.99 1.82 -5.07
C PHE A 245 10.07 2.53 -3.71
N MET A 246 10.80 1.96 -2.74
CA MET A 246 11.05 2.57 -1.43
C MET A 246 11.69 3.95 -1.56
N GLY A 247 12.76 4.06 -2.36
CA GLY A 247 13.46 5.33 -2.56
C GLY A 247 12.56 6.40 -3.16
N ILE A 248 11.81 6.07 -4.21
CA ILE A 248 10.93 7.02 -4.90
C ILE A 248 9.77 7.43 -3.99
N VAL A 249 9.09 6.47 -3.34
CA VAL A 249 8.00 6.78 -2.40
C VAL A 249 8.51 7.67 -1.27
N THR A 250 9.66 7.36 -0.69
CA THR A 250 10.26 8.17 0.39
C THR A 250 10.50 9.61 -0.07
N VAL A 251 11.12 9.79 -1.24
CA VAL A 251 11.37 11.14 -1.79
C VAL A 251 10.07 11.87 -2.09
N LEU A 252 9.07 11.21 -2.69
CA LEU A 252 7.80 11.83 -3.03
C LEU A 252 7.00 12.23 -1.79
N VAL A 253 6.95 11.38 -0.76
CA VAL A 253 6.30 11.72 0.52
C VAL A 253 7.01 12.89 1.19
N LEU A 254 8.35 12.88 1.21
CA LEU A 254 9.12 13.98 1.80
C LEU A 254 8.81 15.31 1.09
N LEU A 255 8.84 15.33 -0.24
CA LEU A 255 8.52 16.51 -1.03
C LEU A 255 7.08 16.97 -0.81
N TYR A 256 6.12 16.04 -0.85
CA TYR A 256 4.71 16.34 -0.62
C TYR A 256 4.48 16.98 0.76
N SER A 257 4.97 16.34 1.81
CA SER A 257 4.79 16.82 3.19
C SER A 257 5.54 18.13 3.44
N TYR A 258 6.73 18.31 2.85
CA TYR A 258 7.47 19.56 2.93
C TYR A 258 6.73 20.71 2.24
N MET A 259 6.20 20.48 1.03
CA MET A 259 5.40 21.49 0.31
C MET A 259 4.16 21.89 1.10
N ILE A 260 3.43 20.92 1.64
CA ILE A 260 2.26 21.18 2.49
C ILE A 260 2.67 21.96 3.74
N GLY A 261 3.79 21.62 4.37
CA GLY A 261 4.30 22.31 5.56
C GLY A 261 4.82 23.73 5.31
N VAL A 262 5.19 24.08 4.08
CA VAL A 262 5.57 25.44 3.70
C VAL A 262 4.35 26.28 3.31
N MET A 263 3.31 25.65 2.75
CA MET A 263 2.08 26.34 2.32
C MET A 263 1.09 26.64 3.46
N LEU A 264 1.18 25.94 4.59
CA LEU A 264 0.23 25.98 5.71
C LEU A 264 0.92 26.32 7.03
#